data_AF-A0A7U9NDP1-F1
#
_entry.id   AF-A0A7U9NDP1-F1
#
_cell.length_a   1.000
_cell.length_b   1.000
_cell.length_c   1.000
_cell.angle_alpha   90.00
_cell.angle_beta   90.00
_cell.angle_gamma   90.00
#
_symmetry.space_group_name_H-M   'P 1'
#
loop_
_entity.id
_entity.type
_entity.pdbx_description
1 polymer ?
#
loop_
_entity_poly.entity_id
_entity_poly.type
_entity_poly.pdbx_seq_one_letter_code
_entity_poly.pdbx_strand_id
1 'polypeptide(L)'
;MSETAQEAQNAKYSVTENGASRNYISSTNEISLDMGRIQATLKKEGTADIEPQEDNESLISGVEDLVNHYNKTVDFLRSNAGQGAEVSRQLRNMVRSLGSEQSLEMAGITANKDGTLSFDKEKLAKNLEEDEALVRDVISGRNGIAQAAFDRGSAGLRANSAGLVQESVRQAESSQNTDGYHFLNTFSKAGAYNLSNYMALGLMMDYFV
;
A
#
# COMPACT_ATOMS: atom_id res chain seq x y z
N MET A 1 13.78 -52.53 32.30
CA MET A 1 13.77 -51.07 32.52
C MET A 1 14.23 -50.45 31.21
N SER A 2 13.43 -49.55 30.63
CA SER A 2 13.75 -48.96 29.32
C SER A 2 14.78 -47.85 29.53
N GLU A 3 16.01 -48.03 29.05
CA GLU A 3 16.97 -46.93 28.94
C GLU A 3 16.43 -45.92 27.92
N THR A 4 16.13 -44.71 28.36
CA THR A 4 15.84 -43.59 27.47
C THR A 4 17.16 -43.12 26.85
N ALA A 5 17.24 -43.14 25.52
CA ALA A 5 18.44 -42.74 24.77
C ALA A 5 18.84 -41.27 24.98
N GLN A 6 17.91 -40.41 25.41
CA GLN A 6 18.14 -39.02 25.74
C GLN A 6 17.04 -38.51 26.68
N GLU A 7 17.43 -37.85 27.79
CA GLU A 7 16.48 -37.21 28.70
C GLU A 7 16.02 -35.85 28.14
N ALA A 8 14.75 -35.51 28.36
CA ALA A 8 14.24 -34.18 28.05
C ALA A 8 14.86 -33.16 29.00
N GLN A 9 15.40 -32.07 28.44
CA GLN A 9 16.02 -31.00 29.21
C GLN A 9 15.55 -29.63 28.71
N ASN A 10 15.29 -28.73 29.65
CA ASN A 10 14.99 -27.32 29.35
C ASN A 10 16.28 -26.59 28.95
N ALA A 11 16.17 -25.67 28.01
CA ALA A 11 17.23 -24.73 27.68
C ALA A 11 17.48 -23.78 28.86
N LYS A 12 18.75 -23.51 29.16
CA LYS A 12 19.18 -22.55 30.18
C LYS A 12 20.10 -21.53 29.52
N TYR A 13 19.80 -20.25 29.70
CA TYR A 13 20.58 -19.17 29.09
C TYR A 13 20.61 -17.95 30.00
N SER A 14 21.53 -17.03 29.72
CA SER A 14 21.65 -15.75 30.42
C SER A 14 21.69 -14.62 29.40
N VAL A 15 21.02 -13.52 29.69
CA VAL A 15 20.98 -12.33 28.83
C VAL A 15 21.58 -11.18 29.62
N THR A 16 22.58 -10.53 29.05
CA THR A 16 23.18 -9.31 29.61
C THR A 16 22.70 -8.12 28.79
N GLU A 17 21.97 -7.22 29.44
CA GLU A 17 21.44 -6.00 28.81
C GLU A 17 21.82 -4.81 29.70
N ASN A 18 22.37 -3.74 29.12
CA ASN A 18 22.79 -2.54 29.84
C ASN A 18 23.70 -2.84 31.06
N GLY A 19 24.56 -3.85 30.95
CA GLY A 19 25.47 -4.29 32.02
C GLY A 19 24.84 -5.15 33.12
N ALA A 20 23.54 -5.48 33.03
CA ALA A 20 22.84 -6.34 33.98
C ALA A 20 22.53 -7.71 33.36
N SER A 21 22.99 -8.80 34.00
CA SER A 21 22.72 -10.17 33.55
C SER A 21 21.51 -10.78 34.26
N ARG A 22 20.68 -11.50 33.52
CA ARG A 22 19.54 -12.26 34.03
C ARG A 22 19.54 -13.67 33.46
N ASN A 23 19.29 -14.65 34.32
CA ASN A 23 19.21 -16.06 33.94
C ASN A 23 17.77 -16.45 33.61
N TYR A 24 17.61 -17.30 32.60
CA TYR A 24 16.33 -17.77 32.09
C TYR A 24 16.35 -19.28 31.87
N ILE A 25 15.15 -19.87 31.92
CA ILE A 25 14.90 -21.27 31.61
C ILE A 25 13.76 -21.30 30.58
N SER A 26 13.96 -22.01 29.47
CA SER A 26 12.96 -22.20 28.43
C SER A 26 12.71 -23.68 28.19
N SER A 27 11.46 -24.04 27.90
CA SER A 27 11.10 -25.40 27.45
C SER A 27 11.42 -25.65 25.97
N THR A 28 11.76 -24.59 25.22
CA THR A 28 12.07 -24.61 23.79
C THR A 28 13.42 -23.94 23.51
N ASN A 29 14.02 -24.29 22.36
CA ASN A 29 15.21 -23.59 21.85
C ASN A 29 14.86 -22.31 21.09
N GLU A 30 13.59 -22.08 20.77
CA GLU A 30 13.09 -20.81 20.25
C GLU A 30 12.78 -19.89 21.43
N ILE A 31 13.50 -18.77 21.50
CA ILE A 31 13.38 -17.80 22.58
C ILE A 31 13.07 -16.42 22.02
N SER A 32 12.42 -15.62 22.84
CA SER A 32 12.19 -14.22 22.57
C SER A 32 12.99 -13.37 23.55
N LEU A 33 13.73 -12.42 23.01
CA LEU A 33 14.52 -11.46 23.74
C LEU A 33 13.92 -10.06 23.54
N ASP A 34 14.31 -9.15 24.42
CA ASP A 34 13.96 -7.74 24.30
C ASP A 34 12.46 -7.47 24.09
N MET A 35 11.64 -8.06 24.97
CA MET A 35 10.18 -7.92 24.97
C MET A 35 9.49 -8.28 23.64
N GLY A 36 10.00 -9.29 22.91
CA GLY A 36 9.39 -9.70 21.64
C GLY A 36 10.13 -9.22 20.40
N ARG A 37 11.01 -8.22 20.54
CA ARG A 37 11.65 -7.56 19.39
C ARG A 37 12.69 -8.42 18.70
N ILE A 38 13.30 -9.35 19.44
CA ILE A 38 14.32 -10.25 18.93
C ILE A 38 13.81 -11.68 19.10
N GLN A 39 13.70 -12.41 17.99
CA GLN A 39 13.53 -13.86 18.00
C GLN A 39 14.87 -14.54 17.76
N ALA A 40 15.20 -15.52 18.59
CA ALA A 40 16.45 -16.25 18.51
C ALA A 40 16.22 -17.75 18.65
N THR A 41 17.06 -18.53 17.97
CA THR A 41 17.08 -20.00 18.07
C THR A 41 18.41 -20.44 18.66
N LEU A 42 18.36 -21.10 19.82
CA LEU A 42 19.49 -21.70 20.51
C LEU A 42 19.95 -22.95 19.74
N LYS A 43 21.09 -22.85 19.03
CA LYS A 43 21.62 -23.95 18.20
C LYS A 43 22.64 -24.84 18.92
N LYS A 44 23.42 -24.25 19.82
CA LYS A 44 24.46 -24.92 20.61
C LYS A 44 24.82 -24.07 21.84
N GLU A 45 25.50 -24.69 22.79
CA GLU A 45 26.08 -23.99 23.93
C GLU A 45 27.17 -23.00 23.50
N GLY A 46 27.27 -21.87 24.21
CA GLY A 46 28.27 -20.83 23.97
C GLY A 46 27.77 -19.43 24.31
N THR A 47 28.55 -18.45 23.89
CA THR A 47 28.24 -17.02 24.00
C THR A 47 28.04 -16.44 22.59
N ALA A 48 27.05 -15.58 22.43
CA ALA A 48 26.82 -14.83 21.20
C ALA A 48 26.46 -13.39 21.57
N ASP A 49 27.04 -12.45 20.85
CA ASP A 49 26.71 -11.03 20.95
C ASP A 49 25.66 -10.70 19.88
N ILE A 50 24.61 -9.98 20.27
CA ILE A 50 23.54 -9.54 19.38
C ILE A 50 23.61 -8.03 19.33
N GLU A 51 23.92 -7.51 18.15
CA GLU A 51 23.94 -6.08 17.89
C GLU A 51 22.91 -5.76 16.80
N PRO A 52 22.10 -4.70 16.95
CA PRO A 52 21.31 -4.19 15.85
C PRO A 52 22.26 -3.84 14.70
N GLN A 53 22.03 -4.42 13.53
CA GLN A 53 22.71 -3.99 12.31
C GLN A 53 21.74 -3.18 11.47
N GLU A 54 22.27 -2.10 10.91
CA GLU A 54 21.56 -1.26 9.97
C GLU A 54 21.36 -2.03 8.66
N ASP A 55 20.11 -2.14 8.22
CA ASP A 55 19.76 -2.81 6.97
C ASP A 55 19.49 -1.77 5.87
N ASN A 56 20.58 -1.18 5.38
CA ASN A 56 20.53 -0.18 4.31
C ASN A 56 20.09 -0.79 2.96
N GLU A 57 20.36 -2.09 2.74
CA GLU A 57 19.90 -2.80 1.55
C GLU A 57 18.37 -2.91 1.51
N SER A 58 17.73 -3.30 2.61
CA SER A 58 16.27 -3.34 2.71
C SER A 58 15.65 -1.96 2.57
N LEU A 59 16.27 -0.91 3.12
CA LEU A 59 15.79 0.47 2.94
C LEU A 59 15.83 0.88 1.46
N ILE A 60 16.97 0.66 0.80
CA ILE A 60 17.17 0.96 -0.62
C ILE A 60 16.13 0.20 -1.48
N SER A 61 15.96 -1.10 -1.23
CA SER A 61 14.95 -1.93 -1.91
C SER A 61 13.53 -1.40 -1.68
N GLY A 62 13.22 -0.95 -0.46
CA GLY A 62 11.91 -0.38 -0.13
C GLY A 62 11.63 0.94 -0.88
N VAL A 63 12.66 1.78 -1.07
CA VAL A 63 12.54 3.00 -1.88
C VAL A 63 12.35 2.67 -3.36
N GLU A 64 13.10 1.69 -3.88
CA GLU A 64 12.94 1.21 -5.25
C GLU A 64 11.50 0.70 -5.49
N ASP A 65 10.98 -0.12 -4.57
CA ASP A 65 9.62 -0.62 -4.62
C ASP A 65 8.59 0.51 -4.56
N LEU A 66 8.80 1.50 -3.69
CA LEU A 66 7.93 2.66 -3.59
C LEU A 66 7.83 3.40 -4.94
N VAL A 67 8.98 3.68 -5.56
CA VAL A 67 9.06 4.36 -6.87
C VAL A 67 8.37 3.52 -7.95
N ASN A 68 8.64 2.21 -7.98
CA ASN A 68 8.03 1.30 -8.94
C ASN A 68 6.50 1.24 -8.82
N HIS A 69 5.96 1.10 -7.61
CA HIS A 69 4.52 1.05 -7.39
C HIS A 69 3.84 2.41 -7.62
N TYR A 70 4.51 3.51 -7.25
CA TYR A 70 4.04 4.85 -7.53
C TYR A 70 3.89 5.06 -9.06
N ASN A 71 4.93 4.71 -9.83
CA ASN A 71 4.91 4.86 -11.30
C ASN A 71 3.82 4.00 -11.95
N LYS A 72 3.70 2.72 -11.54
CA LYS A 72 2.61 1.84 -12.01
C LYS A 72 1.24 2.44 -11.73
N THR A 73 1.05 3.09 -10.58
CA THR A 73 -0.21 3.74 -10.22
C THR A 73 -0.47 4.96 -11.09
N VAL A 74 0.54 5.81 -11.31
CA VAL A 74 0.43 6.97 -12.21
C VAL A 74 0.07 6.53 -13.61
N ASP A 75 0.74 5.51 -14.16
CA ASP A 75 0.45 4.98 -15.49
C ASP A 75 -0.95 4.39 -15.58
N PHE A 76 -1.36 3.59 -14.59
CA PHE A 76 -2.70 3.03 -14.53
C PHE A 76 -3.78 4.13 -14.54
N LEU A 77 -3.63 5.16 -13.71
CA LEU A 77 -4.57 6.28 -13.64
C LEU A 77 -4.57 7.09 -14.94
N ARG A 78 -3.41 7.28 -15.56
CA ARG A 78 -3.26 8.00 -16.84
C ARG A 78 -3.95 7.25 -17.98
N SER A 79 -3.74 5.94 -18.10
CA SER A 79 -4.41 5.10 -19.09
C SER A 79 -5.93 5.04 -18.91
N ASN A 80 -6.43 5.31 -17.71
CA ASN A 80 -7.86 5.29 -17.37
C ASN A 80 -8.47 6.68 -17.15
N ALA A 81 -7.76 7.76 -17.48
CA ALA A 81 -8.22 9.12 -17.16
C ALA A 81 -9.59 9.48 -17.75
N GLY A 82 -9.99 8.81 -18.84
CA GLY A 82 -11.29 8.97 -19.50
C GLY A 82 -12.45 8.15 -18.92
N GLN A 83 -12.24 7.29 -17.91
CA GLN A 83 -13.31 6.47 -17.31
C GLN A 83 -14.24 7.26 -16.38
N GLY A 84 -13.72 8.34 -15.78
CA GLY A 84 -14.50 9.18 -14.89
C GLY A 84 -13.71 10.34 -14.30
N ALA A 85 -14.43 11.37 -13.86
CA ALA A 85 -13.84 12.58 -13.29
C ALA A 85 -12.99 12.30 -12.03
N GLU A 86 -13.34 11.25 -11.27
CA GLU A 86 -12.59 10.85 -10.08
C GLU A 86 -11.23 10.23 -10.41
N VAL A 87 -11.11 9.48 -11.52
CA VAL A 87 -9.81 8.93 -11.96
C VAL A 87 -8.85 10.05 -12.31
N SER A 88 -9.35 11.05 -13.05
CA SER A 88 -8.61 12.27 -13.35
C SER A 88 -8.22 13.07 -12.09
N ARG A 89 -9.10 13.12 -11.08
CA ARG A 89 -8.81 13.77 -9.79
C ARG A 89 -7.72 13.02 -9.01
N GLN A 90 -7.78 11.69 -9.00
CA GLN A 90 -6.76 10.85 -8.37
C GLN A 90 -5.40 11.05 -9.04
N LEU A 91 -5.34 11.03 -10.38
CA LEU A 91 -4.10 11.28 -11.12
C LEU A 91 -3.49 12.64 -10.74
N ARG A 92 -4.30 13.72 -10.74
CA ARG A 92 -3.85 15.06 -10.34
C ARG A 92 -3.34 15.14 -8.90
N ASN A 93 -3.86 14.31 -8.00
CA ASN A 93 -3.39 14.26 -6.61
C ASN A 93 -2.10 13.45 -6.49
N MET A 94 -1.99 12.34 -7.24
CA MET A 94 -0.81 11.50 -7.26
C MET A 94 0.42 12.27 -7.74
N VAL A 95 0.33 12.94 -8.90
CA VAL A 95 1.47 13.62 -9.56
C VAL A 95 1.98 14.89 -8.86
N ARG A 96 1.43 15.26 -7.69
CA ARG A 96 1.99 16.35 -6.88
C ARG A 96 3.38 15.96 -6.37
N SER A 97 4.22 16.88 -5.91
CA SER A 97 5.54 16.48 -5.39
C SER A 97 5.43 15.77 -4.04
N LEU A 98 6.02 14.58 -3.88
CA LEU A 98 5.99 13.82 -2.61
C LEU A 98 6.78 14.47 -1.47
N GLY A 99 7.63 15.44 -1.78
CA GLY A 99 8.42 16.19 -0.82
C GLY A 99 9.04 17.42 -1.47
N SER A 100 9.97 18.07 -0.77
CA SER A 100 10.83 19.07 -1.40
C SER A 100 11.79 18.41 -2.40
N GLU A 101 12.30 19.16 -3.37
CA GLU A 101 13.31 18.66 -4.31
C GLU A 101 14.55 18.13 -3.58
N GLN A 102 15.01 18.87 -2.55
CA GLN A 102 16.13 18.45 -1.70
C GLN A 102 15.84 17.14 -0.96
N SER A 103 14.62 16.96 -0.43
CA SER A 103 14.22 15.73 0.25
C SER A 103 14.21 14.53 -0.71
N LEU A 104 13.67 14.72 -1.92
CA LEU A 104 13.68 13.68 -2.94
C LEU A 104 15.11 13.35 -3.35
N GLU A 105 15.95 14.37 -3.52
CA GLU A 105 17.35 14.21 -3.88
C GLU A 105 18.14 13.41 -2.83
N MET A 106 17.92 13.68 -1.54
CA MET A 106 18.49 12.91 -0.43
C MET A 106 18.07 11.44 -0.50
N ALA A 107 16.83 11.17 -0.91
CA ALA A 107 16.33 9.81 -1.09
C ALA A 107 16.76 9.14 -2.42
N GLY A 108 17.59 9.79 -3.24
CA GLY A 108 17.93 9.31 -4.58
C GLY A 108 16.75 9.34 -5.56
N ILE A 109 15.72 10.13 -5.30
CA ILE A 109 14.51 10.23 -6.11
C ILE A 109 14.52 11.52 -6.93
N THR A 110 14.08 11.45 -8.17
CA THR A 110 13.83 12.62 -9.03
C THR A 110 12.40 12.60 -9.54
N ALA A 111 11.68 13.72 -9.41
CA ALA A 111 10.35 13.87 -9.97
C ALA A 111 10.44 14.29 -11.45
N ASN A 112 9.88 13.48 -12.34
CA ASN A 112 9.86 13.74 -13.77
C ASN A 112 8.73 14.70 -14.12
N LYS A 113 8.84 15.38 -15.27
CA LYS A 113 7.84 16.35 -15.75
C LYS A 113 6.45 15.74 -15.98
N ASP A 114 6.39 14.44 -16.24
CA ASP A 114 5.15 13.72 -16.47
C ASP A 114 4.46 13.25 -15.17
N GLY A 115 5.09 13.49 -14.01
CA GLY A 115 4.61 13.12 -12.70
C GLY A 115 5.06 11.76 -12.19
N THR A 116 5.85 11.01 -12.98
CA THR A 116 6.53 9.78 -12.53
C THR A 116 7.80 10.13 -11.73
N LEU A 117 8.39 9.12 -11.09
CA LEU A 117 9.61 9.23 -10.30
C LEU A 117 10.72 8.38 -10.93
N SER A 118 11.95 8.87 -10.87
CA SER A 118 13.15 8.11 -11.19
C SER A 118 13.91 7.82 -9.89
N PHE A 119 14.54 6.66 -9.80
CA PHE A 119 15.32 6.24 -8.64
C PHE A 119 16.78 6.01 -9.01
N ASP A 120 17.68 6.63 -8.25
CA ASP A 120 19.12 6.49 -8.31
C ASP A 120 19.60 5.80 -7.03
N LYS A 121 19.82 4.48 -7.16
CA LYS A 121 20.27 3.61 -6.08
C LYS A 121 21.66 4.00 -5.56
N GLU A 122 22.57 4.38 -6.45
CA GLU A 122 23.94 4.75 -6.08
C GLU A 122 23.95 6.05 -5.28
N LYS A 123 23.12 7.02 -5.70
CA LYS A 123 22.95 8.27 -4.97
C LYS A 123 22.35 8.08 -3.59
N LEU A 124 21.31 7.24 -3.45
CA LEU A 124 20.75 6.92 -2.13
C LEU A 124 21.79 6.23 -1.23
N ALA A 125 22.50 5.23 -1.76
CA ALA A 125 23.55 4.53 -1.01
C ALA A 125 24.62 5.51 -0.50
N LYS A 126 25.08 6.40 -1.37
CA LYS A 126 26.05 7.44 -0.99
C LYS A 126 25.50 8.38 0.09
N ASN A 127 24.25 8.85 -0.04
CA ASN A 127 23.67 9.75 0.95
C ASN A 127 23.47 9.08 2.31
N LEU A 128 23.16 7.78 2.33
CA LEU A 128 23.09 6.99 3.56
C LEU A 128 24.46 6.89 4.24
N GLU A 129 25.54 6.73 3.48
CA GLU A 129 26.90 6.78 4.04
C GLU A 129 27.27 8.16 4.63
N GLU A 130 26.74 9.24 4.06
CA GLU A 130 27.02 10.62 4.51
C GLU A 130 26.23 11.01 5.78
N ASP A 131 24.91 10.77 5.79
CA ASP A 131 24.03 11.08 6.93
C ASP A 131 22.80 10.16 6.96
N GLU A 132 23.01 8.93 7.44
CA GLU A 132 21.96 7.91 7.49
C GLU A 132 20.72 8.36 8.27
N ALA A 133 20.90 9.00 9.43
CA ALA A 133 19.81 9.39 10.30
C ALA A 133 18.88 10.40 9.61
N LEU A 134 19.47 11.41 8.96
CA LEU A 134 18.70 12.40 8.21
C LEU A 134 18.00 11.77 7.00
N VAL A 135 18.70 10.92 6.23
CA VAL A 135 18.12 10.26 5.05
C VAL A 135 16.95 9.36 5.45
N ARG A 136 17.09 8.59 6.53
CA ARG A 136 16.00 7.77 7.08
C ARG A 136 14.81 8.60 7.53
N ASP A 137 15.02 9.74 8.19
CA ASP A 137 13.93 10.64 8.61
C ASP A 137 13.23 11.27 7.41
N VAL A 138 13.97 11.67 6.37
CA VAL A 138 13.40 12.21 5.13
C VAL A 138 12.52 11.17 4.41
N ILE A 139 12.93 9.91 4.39
CA ILE A 139 12.19 8.83 3.73
C ILE A 139 10.99 8.39 4.58
N SER A 140 11.25 8.03 5.84
CA SER A 140 10.33 7.26 6.71
C SER A 140 9.83 8.03 7.93
N GLY A 141 10.39 9.21 8.19
CA GLY A 141 10.02 10.04 9.32
C GLY A 141 8.64 10.68 9.16
N ARG A 142 8.28 11.48 10.16
CA ARG A 142 6.97 12.14 10.20
C ARG A 142 6.89 13.17 9.06
N ASN A 143 5.93 12.99 8.17
CA ASN A 143 5.78 13.74 6.92
C ASN A 143 6.87 13.46 5.86
N GLY A 144 7.57 12.34 5.99
CA GLY A 144 8.53 11.88 4.98
C GLY A 144 7.85 11.43 3.68
N ILE A 145 8.69 11.07 2.71
CA ILE A 145 8.27 10.69 1.36
C ILE A 145 7.31 9.48 1.39
N ALA A 146 7.60 8.48 2.23
CA ALA A 146 6.77 7.29 2.35
C ALA A 146 5.37 7.62 2.89
N GLN A 147 5.27 8.50 3.89
CA GLN A 147 3.99 8.95 4.43
C GLN A 147 3.19 9.73 3.37
N ALA A 148 3.84 10.64 2.64
CA ALA A 148 3.19 11.40 1.57
C ALA A 148 2.65 10.49 0.46
N ALA A 149 3.39 9.44 0.10
CA ALA A 149 2.95 8.46 -0.90
C ALA A 149 1.77 7.63 -0.37
N PHE A 150 1.85 7.17 0.87
CA PHE A 150 0.78 6.44 1.54
C PHE A 150 -0.52 7.25 1.62
N ASP A 151 -0.44 8.52 2.00
CA ASP A 151 -1.60 9.41 2.13
C ASP A 151 -2.33 9.59 0.78
N ARG A 152 -1.57 9.69 -0.31
CA ARG A 152 -2.13 9.80 -1.66
C ARG A 152 -2.79 8.52 -2.14
N GLY A 153 -2.12 7.39 -1.96
CA GLY A 153 -2.69 6.08 -2.28
C GLY A 153 -3.98 5.85 -1.50
N SER A 154 -3.95 6.15 -0.20
CA SER A 154 -5.12 6.06 0.69
C SER A 154 -6.25 7.00 0.30
N ALA A 155 -5.94 8.20 -0.20
CA ALA A 155 -6.96 9.12 -0.72
C ALA A 155 -7.66 8.57 -1.98
N GLY A 156 -6.94 7.82 -2.83
CA GLY A 156 -7.51 7.14 -3.98
C GLY A 156 -8.53 6.06 -3.60
N LEU A 157 -8.23 5.27 -2.57
CA LEU A 157 -9.13 4.22 -2.05
C LEU A 157 -10.46 4.77 -1.50
N ARG A 158 -10.51 6.04 -1.11
CA ARG A 158 -11.70 6.71 -0.60
C ARG A 158 -12.56 7.34 -1.70
N ALA A 159 -12.18 7.20 -2.97
CA ALA A 159 -12.94 7.77 -4.07
C ALA A 159 -14.30 7.08 -4.26
N ASN A 160 -15.31 7.86 -4.65
CA ASN A 160 -16.64 7.34 -4.90
C ASN A 160 -16.65 6.48 -6.17
N SER A 161 -17.16 5.25 -6.07
CA SER A 161 -17.21 4.29 -7.18
C SER A 161 -18.02 4.79 -8.38
N ALA A 162 -19.10 5.55 -8.19
CA ALA A 162 -19.89 6.13 -9.27
C ALA A 162 -19.08 7.17 -10.07
N GLY A 163 -18.19 7.90 -9.40
CA GLY A 163 -17.30 8.86 -10.05
C GLY A 163 -16.14 8.22 -10.83
N LEU A 164 -15.82 6.95 -10.56
CA LEU A 164 -14.75 6.21 -11.25
C LEU A 164 -15.17 5.72 -12.64
N VAL A 165 -16.46 5.38 -12.81
CA VAL A 165 -17.03 4.81 -14.05
C VAL A 165 -18.07 5.72 -14.70
N GLN A 166 -18.15 6.97 -14.24
CA GLN A 166 -19.19 7.91 -14.65
C GLN A 166 -19.30 8.03 -16.17
N GLU A 167 -18.17 8.07 -16.88
CA GLU A 167 -18.18 8.23 -18.34
C GLU A 167 -18.64 6.96 -19.05
N SER A 168 -18.24 5.79 -18.53
CA SER A 168 -18.69 4.48 -19.02
C SER A 168 -20.21 4.33 -18.86
N VAL A 169 -20.77 4.77 -17.73
CA VAL A 169 -22.22 4.77 -17.47
C VAL A 169 -22.95 5.71 -18.44
N ARG A 170 -22.44 6.93 -18.65
CA ARG A 170 -23.05 7.89 -19.59
C ARG A 170 -23.03 7.39 -21.03
N GLN A 171 -21.96 6.73 -21.47
CA GLN A 171 -21.92 6.10 -22.78
C GLN A 171 -22.93 4.95 -22.92
N ALA A 172 -23.09 4.13 -21.88
CA ALA A 172 -24.09 3.06 -21.87
C ALA A 172 -25.53 3.62 -21.94
N GLU A 173 -25.86 4.66 -21.18
CA GLU A 173 -27.17 5.32 -21.21
C GLU A 173 -27.47 5.98 -22.57
N SER A 174 -26.48 6.64 -23.17
CA SER A 174 -26.60 7.25 -24.51
C SER A 174 -26.85 6.19 -25.59
N SER A 175 -26.17 5.05 -25.51
CA SER A 175 -26.32 3.94 -26.45
C SER A 175 -27.68 3.27 -26.34
N GLN A 176 -28.27 3.20 -25.14
CA GLN A 176 -29.64 2.70 -24.95
C GLN A 176 -30.71 3.65 -25.47
N ASN A 177 -30.49 4.97 -25.38
CA ASN A 177 -31.46 5.98 -25.83
C ASN A 177 -31.46 6.24 -27.35
N THR A 178 -30.37 5.92 -28.04
CA THR A 178 -30.25 6.17 -29.50
C THR A 178 -30.74 5.01 -30.36
N ASP A 179 -31.03 3.85 -29.77
CA ASP A 179 -31.47 2.67 -30.51
C ASP A 179 -32.97 2.39 -30.31
N GLY A 180 -33.81 3.16 -31.00
CA GLY A 180 -35.28 3.07 -30.92
C GLY A 180 -35.84 1.68 -31.27
N TYR A 181 -35.08 0.85 -32.00
CA TYR A 181 -35.42 -0.54 -32.29
C TYR A 181 -35.23 -1.46 -31.08
N HIS A 182 -34.28 -1.16 -30.18
CA HIS A 182 -34.09 -1.91 -28.94
C HIS A 182 -35.15 -1.55 -27.89
N PHE A 183 -35.63 -0.31 -27.83
CA PHE A 183 -36.78 0.04 -26.99
C PHE A 183 -38.02 -0.77 -27.38
N LEU A 184 -38.37 -0.82 -28.68
CA LEU A 184 -39.52 -1.58 -29.16
C LEU A 184 -39.37 -3.10 -28.99
N ASN A 185 -38.16 -3.63 -29.14
CA ASN A 185 -37.86 -5.06 -28.93
C ASN A 185 -37.89 -5.44 -27.44
N THR A 186 -37.46 -4.53 -26.56
CA THR A 186 -37.55 -4.73 -25.10
C THR A 186 -38.99 -4.55 -24.61
N PHE A 187 -39.76 -3.62 -25.18
CA PHE A 187 -41.19 -3.45 -24.89
C PHE A 187 -42.03 -4.65 -25.34
N SER A 188 -41.76 -5.17 -26.54
CA SER A 188 -42.48 -6.33 -27.09
C SER A 188 -42.12 -7.65 -26.39
N LYS A 189 -40.86 -7.83 -25.96
CA LYS A 189 -40.46 -9.00 -25.14
C LYS A 189 -40.86 -8.89 -23.67
N ALA A 190 -41.00 -7.68 -23.12
CA ALA A 190 -41.40 -7.47 -21.72
C ALA A 190 -42.91 -7.24 -21.54
N GLY A 191 -43.72 -7.56 -22.55
CA GLY A 191 -45.17 -7.30 -22.66
C GLY A 191 -46.09 -7.85 -21.57
N ALA A 192 -45.55 -8.43 -20.49
CA ALA A 192 -46.30 -8.76 -19.27
C ALA A 192 -45.59 -8.36 -17.96
N TYR A 193 -44.27 -8.14 -17.97
CA TYR A 193 -43.48 -7.97 -16.73
C TYR A 193 -43.08 -6.52 -16.44
N ASN A 194 -43.04 -5.61 -17.43
CA ASN A 194 -42.64 -4.20 -17.23
C ASN A 194 -43.81 -3.20 -17.15
N LEU A 195 -45.05 -3.62 -17.44
CA LEU A 195 -46.23 -2.77 -17.29
C LEU A 195 -46.54 -2.42 -15.82
N SER A 196 -46.10 -3.24 -14.88
CA SER A 196 -46.30 -3.02 -13.43
C SER A 196 -45.46 -1.85 -12.89
N ASN A 197 -44.24 -1.67 -13.42
CA ASN A 197 -43.32 -0.63 -12.91
C ASN A 197 -43.56 0.74 -13.57
N TYR A 198 -43.98 0.79 -14.83
CA TYR A 198 -44.32 2.06 -15.48
C TYR A 198 -45.68 2.62 -15.02
N MET A 199 -46.67 1.78 -14.70
CA MET A 199 -47.89 2.27 -14.05
C MET A 199 -47.64 2.78 -12.62
N ALA A 200 -46.67 2.22 -11.89
CA ALA A 200 -46.30 2.72 -10.56
C ALA A 200 -45.62 4.11 -10.61
N LEU A 201 -44.80 4.40 -11.63
CA LEU A 201 -44.23 5.73 -11.83
C LEU A 201 -45.26 6.76 -12.32
N GLY A 202 -46.24 6.32 -13.13
CA GLY A 202 -47.38 7.17 -13.53
C GLY A 202 -48.29 7.55 -12.36
N LEU A 203 -48.51 6.64 -11.41
CA LEU A 203 -49.33 6.91 -10.22
C LEU A 203 -48.60 7.72 -9.12
N MET A 204 -47.27 7.79 -9.13
CA MET A 204 -46.51 8.66 -8.21
C MET A 204 -46.33 10.10 -8.73
N MET A 205 -46.50 10.35 -10.03
CA MET A 205 -46.50 11.72 -10.57
C MET A 205 -47.84 12.45 -10.39
N ASP A 206 -48.93 11.72 -10.11
CA ASP A 206 -50.26 12.31 -9.86
C ASP A 206 -50.49 12.68 -8.38
N TYR A 207 -49.49 12.48 -7.51
CA TYR A 207 -49.49 12.89 -6.10
C TYR A 207 -48.70 14.18 -5.83
N PHE A 208 -48.22 14.87 -6.88
CA PHE A 208 -47.58 16.19 -6.80
C PHE A 208 -48.25 17.22 -7.73
N VAL A 209 -49.57 17.37 -7.60
CA VAL A 209 -50.28 18.62 -7.95
C VAL A 209 -50.69 19.32 -6.66
#